data_AF-A0A176K2W8-F1
#
_entry.id   AF-A0A176K2W8-F1
#
_cell.length_a   1.000
_cell.length_b   1.000
_cell.length_c   1.000
_cell.angle_alpha   90.00
_cell.angle_beta   90.00
_cell.angle_gamma   90.00
#
_symmetry.space_group_name_H-M   'P 1'
#
loop_
_entity.id
_entity.type
_entity.pdbx_description
1 polymer ?
#
loop_
_entity_poly.entity_id
_entity_poly.type
_entity_poly.pdbx_seq_one_letter_code
_entity_poly.pdbx_strand_id
1 'polypeptide(L)'
;MQISLEQILSVLMSKVEALEAAMDDLRLRNNIILRLIKRSGEIDKETIQEAVMEELEVSKKAGLIEEERETSSTVASLTDSIYNWLTGDVEEIKAKMDEYRKKMEEIMKEQESKVIDVAPPDFVKRLEPKEPKKNGGIIL
;
A
#
# COMPACT_ATOMS: atom_id res chain seq x y z
N MET A 1 -31.90 3.79 0.32
CA MET A 1 -30.70 4.52 -0.15
C MET A 1 -29.99 3.61 -1.14
N GLN A 2 -30.11 3.87 -2.44
CA GLN A 2 -29.21 3.26 -3.44
C GLN A 2 -27.98 4.16 -3.52
N ILE A 3 -26.87 3.69 -2.94
CA ILE A 3 -25.59 4.40 -3.03
C ILE A 3 -25.04 4.09 -4.43
N SER A 4 -24.74 5.12 -5.22
CA SER A 4 -24.14 4.92 -6.54
C SER A 4 -22.68 4.50 -6.39
N LEU A 5 -22.15 3.76 -7.37
CA LEU A 5 -20.74 3.37 -7.40
C LEU A 5 -19.80 4.59 -7.29
N GLU A 6 -20.19 5.72 -7.89
CA GLU A 6 -19.47 6.99 -7.81
C GLU A 6 -19.42 7.56 -6.39
N GLN A 7 -20.50 7.44 -5.62
CA GLN A 7 -20.53 7.86 -4.22
C GLN A 7 -19.63 6.98 -3.35
N ILE A 8 -19.56 5.67 -3.60
CA ILE A 8 -18.64 4.77 -2.92
C ILE A 8 -17.18 5.13 -3.26
N LEU A 9 -16.88 5.36 -4.54
CA LEU A 9 -15.56 5.78 -5.00
C LEU A 9 -15.13 7.12 -4.37
N SER A 10 -16.02 8.12 -4.32
CA SER A 10 -15.72 9.41 -3.69
C SER A 10 -15.42 9.29 -2.19
N VAL A 11 -16.19 8.45 -1.47
CA VAL A 11 -15.94 8.19 -0.04
C VAL A 11 -14.63 7.42 0.17
N LEU A 12 -14.28 6.49 -0.71
CA LEU A 12 -12.99 5.79 -0.64
C LEU A 12 -11.82 6.74 -0.92
N MET A 13 -11.91 7.57 -1.95
CA MET A 13 -10.87 8.56 -2.30
C MET A 13 -10.61 9.53 -1.14
N SER A 14 -11.66 10.10 -0.56
CA SER A 14 -11.52 11.01 0.59
C SER A 14 -10.91 10.32 1.83
N LYS A 15 -11.17 9.02 2.04
CA LYS A 15 -10.52 8.26 3.12
C LYS A 15 -9.04 8.02 2.83
N VAL A 16 -8.68 7.75 1.57
CA VAL A 16 -7.29 7.58 1.15
C VAL A 16 -6.52 8.89 1.34
N GLU A 17 -7.07 10.02 0.89
CA GLU A 17 -6.47 11.35 1.07
C GLU A 17 -6.28 11.68 2.57
N ALA A 18 -7.27 11.37 3.40
CA ALA A 18 -7.16 11.57 4.85
C ALA A 18 -6.08 10.67 5.49
N LEU A 19 -5.93 9.43 5.03
CA LEU A 19 -4.87 8.53 5.49
C LEU A 19 -3.49 9.01 5.05
N GLU A 20 -3.35 9.50 3.83
CA GLU A 20 -2.11 10.07 3.31
C GLU A 20 -1.67 11.28 4.14
N ALA A 21 -2.58 12.23 4.39
CA ALA A 21 -2.32 13.39 5.23
C ALA A 21 -1.93 13.00 6.67
N ALA A 22 -2.60 12.00 7.25
CA ALA A 22 -2.28 11.51 8.58
C ALA A 22 -0.90 10.83 8.63
N MET A 23 -0.53 10.11 7.56
CA MET A 23 0.77 9.43 7.47
C MET A 23 1.93 10.43 7.34
N ASP A 24 1.73 11.51 6.57
CA ASP A 24 2.69 12.60 6.45
C ASP A 24 2.91 13.35 7.77
N ASP A 25 1.83 13.67 8.50
CA ASP A 25 1.93 14.28 9.84
C ASP A 25 2.66 13.36 10.82
N LEU A 26 2.31 12.07 10.83
CA LEU A 26 2.97 11.08 11.69
C LEU A 26 4.47 10.98 11.40
N ARG A 27 4.84 10.92 10.11
CA ARG A 27 6.24 10.89 9.68
C ARG A 27 7.00 12.15 10.10
N LEU A 28 6.41 13.33 9.94
CA LEU A 28 7.01 14.59 10.37
C LEU A 28 7.29 14.58 11.88
N ARG A 29 6.30 14.23 12.70
CA ARG A 29 6.44 14.15 14.16
C ARG A 29 7.49 13.14 14.57
N ASN A 30 7.47 11.95 13.96
CA ASN A 30 8.44 10.91 14.27
C ASN A 30 9.87 11.35 13.94
N ASN A 31 10.08 12.00 12.80
CA ASN A 31 11.39 12.55 12.43
C ASN A 31 11.87 13.62 13.41
N ILE A 32 10.99 14.50 13.88
CA ILE A 32 11.35 15.50 14.91
C ILE A 32 11.79 14.79 16.20
N ILE A 33 11.06 13.76 16.63
CA ILE A 33 11.40 12.96 17.81
C ILE A 33 12.77 12.29 17.62
N LEU A 34 13.03 11.63 16.49
CA LEU A 34 14.34 11.03 16.19
C LEU A 34 15.47 12.06 16.27
N ARG A 35 15.27 13.29 15.77
CA ARG A 35 16.26 14.36 15.89
C ARG A 35 16.48 14.82 17.33
N LEU A 36 15.42 14.88 18.15
CA LEU A 36 15.54 15.20 19.57
C LEU A 36 16.31 14.11 20.31
N ILE A 37 15.99 12.84 20.04
CA ILE A 37 16.65 11.70 20.67
C ILE A 37 18.14 11.65 20.29
N LYS A 38 18.48 11.83 19.00
CA LYS A 38 19.88 11.94 18.54
C LYS A 38 20.67 13.06 19.23
N ARG A 39 20.01 14.15 19.60
CA ARG A 39 20.65 15.25 20.34
C ARG A 39 20.83 14.93 21.82
N SER A 40 20.01 14.03 22.37
CA SER A 40 20.05 13.65 23.78
C SER A 40 21.10 12.58 24.12
N GLY A 41 21.62 11.87 23.11
CA GLY A 41 22.66 10.86 23.29
C GLY A 41 23.09 10.21 21.97
N GLU A 42 24.14 9.41 22.02
CA GLU A 42 24.56 8.60 20.88
C GLU A 42 23.65 7.38 20.76
N ILE A 43 22.90 7.31 19.66
CA ILE A 43 22.19 6.10 19.25
C ILE A 43 22.94 5.52 18.07
N ASP A 44 23.47 4.32 18.25
CA ASP A 44 24.08 3.54 17.20
C ASP A 44 23.07 2.61 16.53
N LYS A 45 23.52 1.97 15.44
CA LYS A 45 22.69 1.06 14.66
C LYS A 45 22.34 -0.22 15.42
N GLU A 46 23.22 -0.68 16.32
CA GLU A 46 23.03 -1.88 17.12
C GLU A 46 21.88 -1.71 18.12
N THR A 47 21.85 -0.57 18.83
CA THR A 47 20.76 -0.19 19.74
C THR A 47 19.41 -0.14 19.02
N ILE A 48 19.39 0.37 17.78
CA ILE A 48 18.15 0.39 16.97
C ILE A 48 17.73 -1.04 16.60
N GLN A 49 18.68 -1.90 16.22
CA GLN A 49 18.39 -3.27 15.86
C GLN A 49 17.78 -4.06 17.02
N GLU A 50 18.35 -3.91 18.23
CA GLU A 50 17.81 -4.51 19.44
C GLU A 50 16.38 -4.03 19.71
N ALA A 51 16.13 -2.72 19.66
CA ALA A 51 14.79 -2.16 19.85
C ALA A 51 13.77 -2.67 18.82
N VAL A 52 14.18 -2.84 17.55
CA VAL A 52 13.33 -3.41 16.50
C VAL A 52 13.00 -4.88 16.78
N MET A 53 13.99 -5.66 17.24
CA MET A 53 13.77 -7.05 17.61
C MET A 53 12.82 -7.19 18.79
N GLU A 54 13.00 -6.36 19.83
CA GLU A 54 12.12 -6.32 20.99
C GLU A 54 10.68 -5.97 20.60
N GLU A 55 10.48 -4.94 19.77
CA GLU A 55 9.15 -4.53 19.32
C GLU A 55 8.45 -5.62 18.49
N LEU A 56 9.18 -6.29 17.59
CA LEU A 56 8.61 -7.39 16.81
C LEU A 56 8.23 -8.58 17.70
N GLU A 57 9.01 -8.87 18.73
CA GLU A 57 8.70 -9.92 19.71
C GLU A 57 7.47 -9.54 20.57
N VAL A 58 7.37 -8.28 21.00
CA VAL A 58 6.19 -7.77 21.71
C VAL A 58 4.94 -7.86 20.82
N SER A 59 5.06 -7.44 19.57
CA SER A 59 3.98 -7.49 18.58
C SER A 59 3.54 -8.93 18.26
N LYS A 60 4.48 -9.88 18.21
CA LYS A 60 4.17 -11.32 18.11
C LYS A 60 3.40 -11.82 19.33
N LYS A 61 3.88 -11.52 20.54
CA LYS A 61 3.21 -11.90 21.80
C LYS A 61 1.81 -11.29 21.94
N ALA A 62 1.60 -10.09 21.39
CA ALA A 62 0.30 -9.42 21.34
C ALA A 62 -0.65 -10.00 20.28
N GLY A 63 -0.19 -10.93 19.43
CA GLY A 63 -1.00 -11.51 18.34
C GLY A 63 -1.22 -10.56 17.16
N LEU A 64 -0.40 -9.51 17.02
CA LEU A 64 -0.49 -8.53 15.93
C LEU A 64 0.23 -9.00 14.66
N ILE A 65 1.15 -9.95 14.78
CA ILE A 65 1.98 -10.46 13.68
C ILE A 65 2.01 -11.99 13.76
N GLU A 66 1.82 -12.64 12.61
CA GLU A 66 1.96 -14.10 12.47
C GLU A 66 3.44 -14.52 12.52
N GLU A 67 3.73 -15.70 13.09
CA GLU A 67 5.09 -16.21 13.34
C GLU A 67 5.97 -16.32 12.09
N GLU A 68 5.37 -16.47 10.90
CA GLU A 68 6.05 -16.79 9.63
C GLU A 68 6.67 -15.60 8.89
N ARG A 69 6.45 -14.34 9.32
CA ARG A 69 7.13 -13.21 8.67
C ARG A 69 8.63 -13.30 8.97
N GLU A 70 9.43 -13.65 7.97
CA GLU A 70 10.90 -13.73 8.00
C GLU A 70 11.50 -12.64 8.89
N THR A 71 11.81 -13.01 10.13
CA THR A 71 12.09 -11.99 11.16
C THR A 71 13.40 -11.27 10.88
N SER A 72 14.40 -11.95 10.31
CA SER A 72 15.73 -11.36 10.10
C SER A 72 15.79 -10.34 8.95
N SER A 73 15.19 -10.66 7.80
CA SER A 73 15.15 -9.73 6.64
C SER A 73 14.31 -8.48 6.97
N THR A 74 13.22 -8.67 7.71
CA THR A 74 12.35 -7.59 8.18
C THR A 74 13.05 -6.70 9.23
N VAL A 75 13.75 -7.29 10.21
CA VAL A 75 14.52 -6.55 11.22
C VAL A 75 15.59 -5.68 10.56
N ALA A 76 16.40 -6.25 9.66
CA ALA A 76 17.47 -5.51 9.01
C ALA A 76 16.93 -4.33 8.19
N SER A 77 15.87 -4.56 7.41
CA SER A 77 15.22 -3.51 6.59
C SER A 77 14.65 -2.37 7.45
N LEU A 78 13.96 -2.71 8.55
CA LEU A 78 13.42 -1.71 9.48
C LEU A 78 14.54 -0.94 10.18
N THR A 79 15.58 -1.63 10.64
CA THR A 79 16.76 -1.03 11.28
C THR A 79 17.44 -0.04 10.35
N ASP A 80 17.70 -0.44 9.10
CA ASP A 80 18.32 0.43 8.09
C ASP A 80 17.45 1.65 7.81
N SER A 81 16.14 1.46 7.67
CA SER A 81 15.21 2.58 7.46
C SER A 81 15.28 3.58 8.62
N ILE A 82 15.13 3.12 9.86
CA ILE A 82 15.13 3.97 11.05
C ILE A 82 16.50 4.67 11.21
N TYR A 83 17.60 3.94 11.03
CA TYR A 83 18.94 4.49 11.12
C TYR A 83 19.17 5.59 10.08
N ASN A 84 18.75 5.40 8.84
CA ASN A 84 18.88 6.40 7.78
C ASN A 84 18.05 7.67 8.07
N TRP A 85 16.86 7.52 8.65
CA TRP A 85 16.05 8.67 9.08
C TRP A 85 16.66 9.40 10.29
N LEU A 86 17.28 8.65 11.21
CA LEU A 86 17.97 9.19 12.38
C LEU A 86 19.23 9.97 11.98
N THR A 87 20.09 9.39 11.14
CA THR A 87 21.27 10.07 10.57
C THR A 87 20.81 11.25 9.72
N GLY A 88 19.69 11.06 9.02
CA GLY A 88 19.05 12.03 8.14
C GLY A 88 19.94 12.39 6.97
N ASP A 89 20.57 11.35 6.41
CA ASP A 89 21.28 11.42 5.15
C ASP A 89 20.25 11.67 4.03
N VAL A 90 20.16 12.93 3.61
CA VAL A 90 19.21 13.39 2.61
C VAL A 90 19.50 12.77 1.24
N GLU A 91 20.75 12.39 0.95
CA GLU A 91 21.13 11.80 -0.32
C GLU A 91 20.61 10.36 -0.42
N GLU A 92 20.79 9.56 0.63
CA GLU A 92 20.29 8.18 0.64
C GLU A 92 18.76 8.11 0.64
N ILE A 93 18.11 9.02 1.36
CA ILE A 93 16.63 9.14 1.35
C ILE A 93 16.12 9.49 -0.05
N LYS A 94 16.76 10.43 -0.75
CA LYS A 94 16.40 10.77 -2.14
C LYS A 94 16.62 9.59 -3.08
N ALA A 95 17.74 8.89 -2.96
CA ALA A 95 18.04 7.72 -3.77
C ALA A 95 16.97 6.62 -3.60
N LYS A 96 16.56 6.30 -2.37
CA LYS A 96 15.49 5.33 -2.09
C LYS A 96 14.13 5.80 -2.64
N MET A 97 13.82 7.10 -2.58
CA MET A 97 12.59 7.65 -3.17
C MET A 97 12.59 7.58 -4.70
N ASP A 98 13.73 7.80 -5.34
CA ASP A 98 13.86 7.72 -6.80
C ASP A 98 13.81 6.27 -7.29
N GLU A 99 14.37 5.32 -6.54
CA GLU A 99 14.21 3.89 -6.83
C GLU A 99 12.75 3.44 -6.68
N TYR A 100 12.06 3.93 -5.64
CA TYR A 100 10.63 3.66 -5.45
C TYR A 100 9.79 4.25 -6.59
N ARG A 101 10.07 5.49 -7.01
CA ARG A 101 9.40 6.12 -8.18
C ARG A 101 9.62 5.31 -9.45
N LYS A 102 10.84 4.87 -9.72
CA LYS A 102 11.14 4.02 -10.89
C LYS A 102 10.37 2.71 -10.86
N LYS A 103 10.33 2.02 -9.72
CA LYS A 103 9.52 0.79 -9.56
C LYS A 103 8.04 1.05 -9.78
N MET A 104 7.51 2.18 -9.29
CA MET A 104 6.11 2.56 -9.54
C MET A 104 5.85 2.85 -11.02
N GLU A 105 6.74 3.57 -11.70
CA GLU A 105 6.63 3.83 -13.14
C GLU A 105 6.72 2.53 -13.96
N GLU A 106 7.59 1.59 -13.58
CA GLU A 106 7.70 0.28 -14.22
C GLU A 106 6.43 -0.54 -14.03
N ILE A 107 5.86 -0.56 -12.82
CA ILE A 107 4.58 -1.23 -12.53
C ILE A 107 3.44 -0.58 -13.30
N MET A 108 3.40 0.75 -13.39
CA MET A 108 2.39 1.47 -14.17
C MET A 108 2.52 1.16 -15.66
N LYS A 109 3.74 1.10 -16.21
CA LYS A 109 3.98 0.68 -17.60
C LYS A 109 3.59 -0.78 -17.84
N GLU A 110 3.87 -1.67 -16.89
CA GLU A 110 3.42 -3.05 -16.96
C GLU A 110 1.90 -3.16 -16.86
N GLN A 111 1.24 -2.33 -16.06
CA GLN A 111 -0.22 -2.28 -15.96
C GLN A 111 -0.89 -1.66 -17.18
N GLU A 112 -0.30 -0.62 -17.79
CA GLU A 112 -0.71 -0.10 -19.11
C GLU A 112 -0.52 -1.15 -20.21
N SER A 113 0.48 -2.03 -20.10
CA SER A 113 0.63 -3.16 -21.03
C SER A 113 -0.35 -4.32 -20.74
N LYS A 114 -0.85 -4.40 -19.51
CA LYS A 114 -1.89 -5.33 -19.04
C LYS A 114 -3.21 -4.58 -18.85
N VAL A 115 -3.65 -3.85 -19.87
CA VAL A 115 -5.03 -3.37 -19.94
C VAL A 115 -5.92 -4.60 -19.82
N ILE A 116 -6.62 -4.73 -18.68
CA ILE A 116 -7.78 -5.61 -18.62
C ILE A 116 -8.74 -5.00 -19.64
N ASP A 117 -8.94 -5.68 -20.77
CA ASP A 117 -9.97 -5.35 -21.75
C ASP A 117 -11.32 -5.50 -21.04
N VAL A 118 -11.74 -4.44 -20.34
CA VAL A 118 -13.06 -4.40 -19.72
C VAL A 118 -14.02 -4.30 -20.89
N ALA A 119 -14.60 -5.44 -21.27
CA ALA A 119 -15.57 -5.50 -22.34
C ALA A 119 -16.63 -4.43 -22.11
N PRO A 120 -16.99 -3.64 -23.14
CA PRO A 120 -18.01 -2.60 -23.00
C PRO A 120 -19.28 -3.21 -22.37
N PRO A 121 -20.02 -2.49 -21.51
CA PRO A 121 -21.23 -3.00 -20.86
C PRO A 121 -22.27 -3.59 -21.84
N ASP A 122 -22.23 -3.17 -23.10
CA ASP A 122 -23.06 -3.72 -24.19
C ASP A 122 -22.64 -5.11 -24.69
N PHE A 123 -21.51 -5.67 -24.25
CA PHE A 123 -21.10 -7.03 -24.61
C PHE A 123 -22.01 -8.10 -23.97
N VAL A 124 -22.49 -7.83 -22.74
CA VAL A 124 -23.47 -8.69 -22.06
C VAL A 124 -24.81 -8.72 -22.82
N LYS A 125 -25.23 -7.58 -23.39
CA LYS A 125 -26.46 -7.50 -24.22
C LYS A 125 -26.36 -8.27 -25.53
N ARG A 126 -25.15 -8.51 -26.05
CA ARG A 126 -24.94 -9.35 -27.25
C ARG A 126 -24.91 -10.85 -26.94
N LEU A 127 -24.71 -11.21 -25.68
CA LEU A 127 -24.73 -12.58 -25.18
C LEU A 127 -26.11 -12.99 -24.63
N GLU A 128 -27.09 -12.08 -24.63
CA GLU A 128 -28.47 -12.45 -24.33
C GLU A 128 -28.92 -13.53 -25.34
N PRO A 129 -29.25 -14.75 -24.87
CA PRO A 129 -29.73 -15.79 -25.76
C PRO A 129 -31.04 -15.31 -26.39
N LYS A 130 -31.07 -15.22 -27.72
CA LYS A 130 -32.32 -15.01 -28.47
C LYS A 130 -33.33 -16.04 -27.98
N GLU A 131 -34.40 -15.57 -27.34
CA GLU A 131 -35.53 -16.40 -26.97
C GLU A 131 -35.96 -17.25 -28.17
N PRO A 132 -36.32 -18.53 -27.96
CA PRO A 132 -36.90 -19.33 -29.03
C PRO A 132 -38.20 -18.66 -29.49
N LYS A 133 -38.26 -18.27 -30.77
CA LYS A 133 -39.49 -17.77 -31.40
C LYS A 133 -40.63 -18.77 -31.15
N LYS A 134 -41.57 -18.41 -30.27
CA LYS A 134 -42.92 -18.97 -30.26
C LYS A 134 -43.61 -18.56 -31.56
N ASN A 135 -43.46 -19.35 -32.62
CA ASN A 135 -44.40 -19.31 -33.74
C ASN A 135 -45.57 -20.24 -33.39
N GLY A 136 -46.70 -19.64 -33.00
CA GLY A 136 -47.98 -20.34 -32.94
C GLY A 136 -48.64 -20.45 -34.31
N GLY A 137 -49.06 -21.66 -34.67
CA GLY A 137 -50.23 -22.00 -35.51
C GLY A 137 -50.18 -21.71 -37.02
N ILE A 138 -50.84 -22.44 -37.94
CA ILE A 138 -51.74 -23.62 -37.92
C ILE A 138 -51.79 -24.19 -39.39
N ILE A 139 -52.20 -25.46 -39.56
CA ILE A 139 -52.88 -26.14 -40.71
C ILE A 139 -52.02 -26.71 -41.86
N LEU A 140 -51.96 -28.06 -41.95
CA LEU A 140 -52.62 -28.89 -42.97
C LEU A 140 -52.83 -30.31 -42.44
#